data_AF-A0A535VWH6-F1
#
_entry.id   AF-A0A535VWH6-F1
#
_cell.length_a   1.000
_cell.length_b   1.000
_cell.length_c   1.000
_cell.angle_alpha   90.00
_cell.angle_beta   90.00
_cell.angle_gamma   90.00
#
_symmetry.space_group_name_H-M   'P 1'
#
loop_
_entity.id
_entity.type
_entity.pdbx_description
1 polymer ?
#
loop_
_entity_poly.entity_id
_entity_poly.type
_entity_poly.pdbx_seq_one_letter_code
_entity_poly.pdbx_strand_id
1 'polypeptide(L)'
;MALETPIDTIGDRYLDSVHMLQHVLLGFVGPPLLLLGLSREMAARLASVQVIRVATEPVLAQVIAGAVMVLWHVPSFYNATLQSEELHIVEHLTFIAAGVVLYWPVLEATSAHSHWRLSPVAKLLYLLVATIPQD
;
A
#
# COMPACT_ATOMS: atom_id res chain seq x y z
N MET A 1 4.53 35.24 23.24
CA MET A 1 3.61 34.51 22.34
C MET A 1 3.34 33.18 23.00
N ALA A 2 2.08 32.92 23.32
CA ALA A 2 1.65 31.86 24.24
C ALA A 2 1.15 30.64 23.45
N LEU A 3 2.08 29.92 22.80
CA LEU A 3 1.81 28.69 22.04
C LEU A 3 2.88 27.61 22.34
N GLU A 4 3.22 27.44 23.61
CA GLU A 4 3.99 26.27 24.09
C GLU A 4 3.28 25.72 25.34
N THR A 5 2.00 25.36 25.20
CA THR A 5 1.35 24.56 26.22
C THR A 5 1.60 23.07 25.92
N PRO A 6 1.92 22.24 26.92
CA PRO A 6 2.16 20.79 26.75
C PRO A 6 1.00 20.04 26.07
N ILE A 7 -0.19 20.63 26.05
CA ILE A 7 -1.38 20.11 25.38
C ILE A 7 -1.26 20.14 23.85
N ASP A 8 -0.63 21.17 23.28
CA ASP A 8 -0.50 21.35 21.83
C ASP A 8 0.42 20.26 21.25
N THR A 9 1.61 20.13 21.83
CA THR A 9 2.59 19.07 21.52
C THR A 9 2.03 17.64 21.65
N ILE A 10 1.18 17.39 22.66
CA ILE A 10 0.55 16.09 22.86
C ILE A 10 -0.52 15.88 21.77
N GLY A 11 -1.35 16.89 21.50
CA GLY A 11 -2.38 16.86 20.46
C GLY A 11 -1.80 16.61 19.07
N ASP A 12 -0.76 17.37 18.70
CA ASP A 12 -0.05 17.21 17.42
C ASP A 12 0.54 15.81 17.28
N ARG A 13 1.19 15.31 18.33
CA ARG A 13 1.75 13.95 18.31
C ARG A 13 0.67 12.88 18.13
N TYR A 14 -0.51 13.06 18.73
CA TYR A 14 -1.64 12.14 18.55
C TYR A 14 -2.22 12.24 17.14
N LEU A 15 -2.38 13.45 16.60
CA LEU A 15 -2.89 13.67 15.25
C LEU A 15 -1.93 13.07 14.21
N ASP A 16 -0.63 13.29 14.34
CA ASP A 16 0.41 12.69 13.50
C ASP A 16 0.38 11.16 13.59
N SER A 17 0.21 10.61 14.79
CA SER A 17 0.14 9.16 15.00
C SER A 17 -1.11 8.56 14.37
N VAL A 18 -2.27 9.22 14.49
CA VAL A 18 -3.53 8.80 13.87
C VAL A 18 -3.45 8.94 12.35
N HIS A 19 -2.80 9.98 11.84
CA HIS A 19 -2.56 10.19 10.43
C HIS A 19 -1.65 9.09 9.84
N MET A 20 -0.54 8.76 10.50
CA MET A 20 0.31 7.64 10.06
C MET A 20 -0.42 6.30 10.17
N LEU A 21 -1.24 6.11 11.21
CA LEU A 21 -2.10 4.94 11.30
C LEU A 21 -3.06 4.85 10.10
N GLN A 22 -3.62 5.97 9.64
CA GLN A 22 -4.44 6.01 8.43
C GLN A 22 -3.65 5.52 7.21
N HIS A 23 -2.43 6.00 6.99
CA HIS A 23 -1.56 5.52 5.90
C HIS A 23 -1.33 4.00 5.97
N VAL A 24 -1.02 3.47 7.16
CA VAL A 24 -0.82 2.04 7.38
C VAL A 24 -2.12 1.25 7.10
N LEU A 25 -3.26 1.71 7.58
CA LEU A 25 -4.55 1.06 7.34
C LEU A 25 -4.91 1.05 5.85
N LEU A 26 -4.66 2.14 5.14
CA LEU A 26 -4.92 2.25 3.70
C LEU A 26 -3.98 1.40 2.84
N GLY A 27 -2.73 1.20 3.28
CA GLY A 27 -1.74 0.38 2.55
C GLY A 27 -1.81 -1.11 2.85
N PHE A 28 -2.10 -1.51 4.10
CA PHE A 28 -1.98 -2.90 4.55
C PHE A 28 -3.30 -3.57 4.93
N VAL A 29 -4.32 -2.81 5.35
CA VAL A 29 -5.60 -3.39 5.81
C VAL A 29 -6.69 -3.26 4.76
N GLY A 30 -6.85 -2.08 4.16
CA GLY A 30 -7.83 -1.83 3.10
C GLY A 30 -7.66 -2.78 1.89
N PRO A 31 -6.44 -2.93 1.34
CA PRO A 31 -6.23 -3.71 0.14
C PRO A 31 -6.59 -5.20 0.22
N PRO A 32 -6.18 -5.98 1.26
CA PRO A 32 -6.64 -7.36 1.37
C PRO A 32 -8.15 -7.45 1.57
N LEU A 33 -8.79 -6.51 2.28
CA LEU A 33 -10.24 -6.48 2.42
C LEU A 33 -10.95 -6.23 1.08
N LEU A 34 -10.43 -5.30 0.26
CA LEU A 34 -10.93 -5.04 -1.08
C LEU A 34 -10.84 -6.29 -1.97
N LEU A 35 -9.69 -6.98 -1.93
CA LEU A 35 -9.46 -8.18 -2.72
C LEU A 35 -10.30 -9.38 -2.26
N LEU A 36 -10.53 -9.53 -0.95
CA LEU A 36 -11.42 -10.56 -0.40
C LEU A 36 -12.89 -10.35 -0.81
N GLY A 37 -13.27 -9.12 -1.14
CA GLY A 37 -14.59 -8.79 -1.68
C GLY A 37 -14.77 -9.15 -3.17
N LEU A 38 -13.71 -9.50 -3.90
CA LEU A 38 -13.80 -9.86 -5.31
C LEU A 38 -14.26 -11.31 -5.49
N SER A 39 -15.23 -11.53 -6.38
CA SER A 39 -15.52 -12.88 -6.87
C SER A 39 -14.38 -13.39 -7.76
N ARG A 40 -14.28 -14.72 -7.92
CA ARG A 40 -13.27 -15.33 -8.80
C ARG A 40 -13.41 -14.84 -10.24
N GLU A 41 -14.63 -14.61 -10.72
CA GLU A 41 -14.93 -14.08 -12.05
C GLU A 41 -14.48 -12.63 -12.20
N MET A 42 -14.70 -11.79 -11.17
CA MET A 42 -14.22 -10.40 -11.17
C MET A 42 -12.69 -10.35 -11.20
N ALA A 43 -12.03 -11.16 -10.39
CA ALA A 43 -10.58 -11.28 -10.38
C ALA A 43 -10.04 -11.76 -11.76
N ALA A 44 -10.71 -12.73 -12.39
CA ALA A 44 -10.37 -13.21 -13.73
C ALA A 44 -10.49 -12.10 -14.78
N ARG A 45 -11.57 -11.32 -14.75
CA ARG A 45 -11.78 -10.18 -15.67
C ARG A 45 -10.70 -9.12 -15.51
N LEU A 46 -10.33 -8.77 -14.29
CA LEU A 46 -9.24 -7.83 -14.03
C LEU A 46 -7.89 -8.38 -14.51
N ALA A 47 -7.58 -9.65 -14.22
CA ALA A 47 -6.36 -10.32 -14.68
C ALA A 47 -6.29 -10.53 -16.21
N SER A 48 -7.41 -10.38 -16.93
CA SER A 48 -7.41 -10.42 -18.40
C SER A 48 -6.71 -9.20 -19.01
N VAL A 49 -6.67 -8.07 -18.30
CA VAL A 49 -5.96 -6.86 -18.72
C VAL A 49 -4.46 -7.07 -18.55
N GLN A 50 -3.70 -7.01 -19.65
CA GLN A 50 -2.25 -7.27 -19.66
C GLN A 50 -1.50 -6.43 -18.62
N VAL A 51 -1.79 -5.13 -18.53
CA VAL A 51 -1.10 -4.23 -17.58
C VAL A 51 -1.33 -4.69 -16.13
N ILE A 52 -2.57 -5.05 -15.77
CA ILE A 52 -2.89 -5.55 -14.43
C ILE A 52 -2.16 -6.86 -14.19
N ARG A 53 -2.24 -7.80 -15.14
CA ARG A 53 -1.59 -9.11 -15.01
C ARG A 53 -0.09 -9.00 -14.78
N VAL A 54 0.59 -8.14 -15.54
CA VAL A 54 2.04 -7.92 -15.40
C VAL A 54 2.35 -7.24 -14.07
N ALA A 55 1.64 -6.17 -13.73
CA ALA A 55 1.86 -5.41 -12.49
C ALA A 55 1.67 -6.26 -11.23
N THR A 56 0.80 -7.28 -11.29
CA THR A 56 0.49 -8.15 -10.14
C THR A 56 1.31 -9.45 -10.09
N GLU A 57 2.32 -9.61 -10.97
CA GLU A 57 3.30 -10.68 -10.82
C GLU A 57 4.16 -10.46 -9.57
N PRO A 58 4.51 -11.49 -8.79
CA PRO A 58 5.09 -11.33 -7.45
C PRO A 58 6.27 -10.35 -7.37
N VAL A 59 7.29 -10.53 -8.22
CA VAL A 59 8.48 -9.68 -8.17
C VAL A 59 8.17 -8.23 -8.53
N LEU A 60 7.36 -8.02 -9.58
CA LEU A 60 7.03 -6.66 -10.01
C LEU A 60 6.09 -5.98 -9.01
N ALA A 61 5.14 -6.72 -8.45
CA ALA A 61 4.25 -6.23 -7.40
C ALA A 61 5.03 -5.74 -6.18
N GLN A 62 6.04 -6.51 -5.75
CA GLN A 62 6.94 -6.12 -4.67
C GLN A 62 7.72 -4.84 -4.99
N VAL A 63 8.27 -4.74 -6.21
CA VAL A 63 9.02 -3.56 -6.67
C VAL A 63 8.12 -2.33 -6.75
N ILE A 64 6.90 -2.46 -7.27
CA ILE A 64 5.92 -1.36 -7.34
C ILE A 64 5.59 -0.87 -5.93
N ALA A 65 5.29 -1.78 -5.01
CA ALA A 65 4.96 -1.42 -3.64
C ALA A 65 6.13 -0.71 -2.93
N GLY A 66 7.34 -1.25 -3.05
CA GLY A 66 8.55 -0.62 -2.52
C GLY A 66 8.83 0.75 -3.15
N ALA A 67 8.66 0.89 -4.47
CA ALA A 67 8.87 2.15 -5.17
C ALA A 67 7.87 3.25 -4.73
N VAL A 68 6.60 2.90 -4.53
CA VAL A 68 5.60 3.85 -4.00
C VAL A 68 5.97 4.28 -2.58
N MET A 69 6.39 3.34 -1.73
CA MET A 69 6.84 3.66 -0.37
C MET A 69 8.03 4.62 -0.39
N VAL A 70 9.09 4.28 -1.13
CA VAL A 70 10.29 5.13 -1.23
C VAL A 70 9.95 6.51 -1.78
N LEU A 71 9.13 6.58 -2.85
CA LEU A 71 8.77 7.84 -3.50
C LEU A 71 8.17 8.85 -2.53
N TRP A 72 7.21 8.42 -1.71
CA TRP A 72 6.50 9.31 -0.79
C TRP A 72 7.31 9.65 0.47
N HIS A 73 8.33 8.87 0.80
CA HIS A 73 9.27 9.18 1.89
C HIS A 73 10.41 10.10 1.45
N VAL A 74 10.56 10.39 0.14
CA VAL A 74 11.52 11.40 -0.32
C VAL A 74 11.08 12.79 0.15
N PRO A 75 11.95 13.58 0.81
CA PRO A 75 11.57 14.85 1.42
C PRO A 75 10.87 15.84 0.48
N SER A 76 11.23 15.88 -0.80
CA SER A 76 10.60 16.78 -1.76
C SER A 76 9.14 16.41 -2.05
N PHE A 77 8.81 15.12 -2.12
CA PHE A 77 7.44 14.65 -2.35
C PHE A 77 6.61 14.75 -1.08
N TYR A 78 7.17 14.33 0.05
CA TYR A 78 6.54 14.48 1.36
C TYR A 78 6.18 15.95 1.67
N ASN A 79 7.13 16.87 1.49
CA ASN A 79 6.84 18.30 1.71
C ASN A 79 5.81 18.85 0.71
N ALA A 80 5.66 18.24 -0.47
CA ALA A 80 4.66 18.65 -1.44
C ALA A 80 3.25 18.19 -1.03
N THR A 81 3.09 17.03 -0.40
CA THR A 81 1.78 16.57 0.12
C THR A 81 1.32 17.45 1.28
N LEU A 82 2.23 17.92 2.12
CA LEU A 82 1.92 18.90 3.18
C LEU A 82 1.42 20.25 2.64
N GLN A 83 1.78 20.60 1.41
CA GLN A 83 1.41 21.87 0.77
C GLN A 83 0.20 21.75 -0.16
N SER A 84 -0.22 20.53 -0.52
CA SER A 84 -1.29 20.28 -1.48
C SER A 84 -2.15 19.10 -1.06
N GLU A 85 -3.41 19.40 -0.73
CA GLU A 85 -4.41 18.38 -0.40
C GLU A 85 -4.65 17.39 -1.56
N GLU A 86 -4.59 17.87 -2.81
CA GLU A 86 -4.72 17.00 -3.98
C GLU A 86 -3.59 15.98 -4.06
N LEU A 87 -2.34 16.39 -3.82
CA LEU A 87 -1.19 15.47 -3.80
C LEU A 87 -1.28 14.48 -2.64
N HIS A 88 -1.78 14.92 -1.49
CA HIS A 88 -2.03 14.06 -0.34
C HIS A 88 -3.13 13.00 -0.62
N ILE A 89 -4.18 13.34 -1.38
CA ILE A 89 -5.16 12.36 -1.86
C ILE A 89 -4.51 11.37 -2.84
N VAL A 90 -3.66 11.85 -3.75
CA VAL A 90 -2.93 10.98 -4.68
C VAL A 90 -2.02 10.01 -3.93
N GLU A 91 -1.31 10.47 -2.89
CA GLU A 91 -0.52 9.62 -2.00
C GLU A 91 -1.37 8.49 -1.42
N HIS A 92 -2.50 8.81 -0.79
CA HIS A 92 -3.44 7.82 -0.26
C HIS A 92 -3.90 6.81 -1.32
N LEU A 93 -4.29 7.28 -2.50
CA LEU A 93 -4.75 6.41 -3.59
C LEU A 93 -3.64 5.48 -4.06
N THR A 94 -2.39 5.97 -4.13
CA THR A 94 -1.24 5.14 -4.51
C THR A 94 -0.88 4.11 -3.44
N PHE A 95 -1.06 4.40 -2.14
CA PHE A 95 -0.90 3.39 -1.08
C PHE A 95 -1.92 2.26 -1.21
N ILE A 96 -3.19 2.60 -1.44
CA ILE A 96 -4.24 1.60 -1.66
C ILE A 96 -3.93 0.76 -2.90
N ALA A 97 -3.58 1.41 -4.02
CA ALA A 97 -3.27 0.72 -5.27
C ALA A 97 -2.04 -0.19 -5.14
N ALA A 98 -0.97 0.30 -4.51
CA ALA A 98 0.25 -0.45 -4.25
C ALA A 98 -0.03 -1.66 -3.35
N GLY A 99 -0.83 -1.51 -2.31
CA GLY A 99 -1.25 -2.64 -1.47
C GLY A 99 -2.10 -3.64 -2.24
N VAL A 100 -3.01 -3.20 -3.12
CA VAL A 100 -3.81 -4.12 -3.94
C VAL A 100 -2.90 -4.94 -4.86
N VAL A 101 -1.93 -4.28 -5.48
CA VAL A 101 -0.92 -4.95 -6.30
C VAL A 101 -0.09 -5.93 -5.47
N LEU A 102 0.38 -5.52 -4.29
CA LEU A 102 1.19 -6.33 -3.38
C LEU A 102 0.46 -7.60 -2.92
N TYR A 103 -0.81 -7.51 -2.52
CA TYR A 103 -1.58 -8.64 -1.99
C TYR A 103 -2.18 -9.56 -3.08
N TRP A 104 -2.19 -9.12 -4.34
CA TRP A 104 -2.70 -9.91 -5.47
C TRP A 104 -2.08 -11.32 -5.59
N PRO A 105 -0.75 -11.51 -5.58
CA PRO A 105 -0.12 -12.83 -5.64
C PRO A 105 -0.27 -13.66 -4.36
N VAL A 106 -0.75 -13.07 -3.26
CA VAL A 106 -0.88 -13.71 -1.95
C VAL A 106 -2.24 -14.39 -1.79
N LEU A 107 -3.33 -13.71 -2.16
CA LEU A 107 -4.69 -14.21 -1.99
C LEU A 107 -5.06 -15.22 -3.07
N GLU A 108 -5.79 -16.28 -2.70
CA GLU A 108 -6.09 -17.37 -3.63
C GLU A 108 -7.01 -16.95 -4.78
N ALA A 109 -8.02 -16.13 -4.50
CA ALA A 109 -9.00 -15.66 -5.49
C ALA A 109 -8.33 -14.91 -6.66
N THR A 110 -7.24 -14.20 -6.39
CA THR A 110 -6.47 -13.39 -7.35
C THR A 110 -5.28 -14.14 -7.92
N SER A 111 -4.48 -14.80 -7.08
CA SER A 111 -3.25 -15.51 -7.48
C SER A 111 -3.48 -16.71 -8.38
N ALA A 112 -4.71 -17.25 -8.44
CA ALA A 112 -5.09 -18.29 -9.40
C ALA A 112 -4.89 -17.86 -10.87
N HIS A 113 -4.83 -16.55 -11.14
CA HIS A 113 -4.68 -15.97 -12.47
C HIS A 113 -3.27 -15.43 -12.75
N SER A 114 -2.35 -15.52 -11.79
CA SER A 114 -0.94 -15.11 -11.97
C SER A 114 -0.15 -16.25 -12.61
N HIS A 115 0.85 -15.91 -13.43
CA HIS A 115 1.75 -16.90 -14.00
C HIS A 115 2.62 -17.56 -12.94
N TRP A 116 3.06 -16.80 -11.92
CA TRP A 116 3.92 -17.30 -10.85
C TRP A 116 3.16 -17.44 -9.53
N ARG A 117 2.87 -18.69 -9.16
CA ARG A 117 2.19 -18.99 -7.89
C ARG A 117 3.19 -19.20 -6.77
N LEU A 118 3.08 -18.38 -5.72
CA LEU A 118 3.90 -18.50 -4.52
C LEU A 118 3.50 -19.75 -3.71
N SER A 119 4.49 -20.54 -3.30
CA SER A 119 4.29 -21.58 -2.28
C SER A 119 3.90 -20.95 -0.93
N PRO A 120 3.31 -21.70 0.02
CA PRO A 120 2.95 -21.15 1.32
C PRO A 120 4.11 -20.45 2.05
N VAL A 121 5.30 -21.05 2.00
CA VAL A 121 6.52 -20.46 2.57
C VAL A 121 6.95 -19.21 1.80
N ALA A 122 6.88 -19.24 0.47
CA ALA A 122 7.22 -18.08 -0.35
C ALA A 122 6.27 -16.89 -0.10
N LYS A 123 4.98 -17.13 0.19
CA LYS A 123 4.04 -16.06 0.59
C LYS A 123 4.45 -15.41 1.91
N LEU A 124 4.89 -16.20 2.89
CA LEU A 124 5.37 -15.67 4.16
C LEU A 124 6.64 -14.82 3.96
N LEU A 125 7.60 -15.32 3.19
CA LEU A 125 8.82 -14.57 2.86
C LEU A 125 8.52 -13.30 2.07
N TYR A 126 7.60 -13.37 1.11
CA TYR A 126 7.16 -12.23 0.32
C TYR A 126 6.55 -11.13 1.18
N LEU A 127 5.61 -11.49 2.07
CA LEU A 127 5.03 -10.53 3.01
C LEU A 127 6.07 -10.00 4.00
N LEU A 128 6.99 -10.84 4.46
CA LEU A 128 8.07 -10.41 5.35
C LEU A 128 8.92 -9.33 4.66
N VAL A 129 9.33 -9.55 3.41
CA VAL A 129 10.07 -8.56 2.61
C VAL A 129 9.29 -7.26 2.47
N ALA A 130 7.98 -7.33 2.25
CA ALA A 130 7.14 -6.15 2.17
C ALA A 130 7.01 -5.38 3.49
N THR A 131 7.26 -6.02 4.63
CA THR A 131 7.25 -5.39 5.96
C THR A 131 8.63 -4.94 6.45
N ILE A 132 9.70 -5.21 5.69
CA ILE A 132 11.03 -4.70 6.03
C ILE A 132 10.94 -3.17 5.98
N PRO A 133 11.30 -2.47 7.07
CA PRO A 133 11.29 -1.01 7.12
C PRO A 133 12.02 -0.46 5.89
N GLN A 134 11.32 0.37 5.12
CA GLN A 134 11.89 1.08 3.96
C GLN A 134 12.37 2.48 4.40
N ASP A 135 12.57 2.66 5.70
CA ASP A 135 12.81 3.91 6.42
C ASP A 135 14.25 4.42 6.23
#